data_AF-A0A935BFL3-F1
#
_entry.id   AF-A0A935BFL3-F1
#
_cell.length_a   1.000
_cell.length_b   1.000
_cell.length_c   1.000
_cell.angle_alpha   90.00
_cell.angle_beta   90.00
_cell.angle_gamma   90.00
#
_symmetry.space_group_name_H-M   'P 1'
#
loop_
_entity.id
_entity.type
_entity.pdbx_description
1 polymer ?
#
loop_
_entity_poly.entity_id
_entity_poly.type
_entity_poly.pdbx_seq_one_letter_code
_entity_poly.pdbx_strand_id
1 'polypeptide(L)'
;MAQASNKNRMSTWLRGALVVSAVMLGLAALTGGDEQTRVATNPGWGSESLVELQTGLENISPIALANACGMGASSCFKCHNGKRAAAANMDAAKAPWHADHKKVNNSCVGCHKGNARLMKEELAHAGLLKTPRSGAAECGGCHKADLAKVEASYKSVPGRSK
;
A
#
# COMPACT_ATOMS: atom_id res chain seq x y z
N MET A 1 27.11 -50.44 36.93
CA MET A 1 25.82 -49.94 36.37
C MET A 1 25.87 -48.41 36.30
N ALA A 2 25.18 -47.81 35.33
CA ALA A 2 24.93 -46.35 35.12
C ALA A 2 25.79 -45.61 34.07
N GLN A 3 25.47 -45.81 32.77
CA GLN A 3 25.72 -44.83 31.70
C GLN A 3 24.69 -45.02 30.56
N ALA A 4 23.43 -44.65 30.77
CA ALA A 4 22.42 -44.70 29.70
C ALA A 4 21.32 -43.62 29.77
N SER A 5 21.39 -42.65 30.71
CA SER A 5 20.26 -41.74 30.95
C SER A 5 20.40 -40.32 30.36
N ASN A 6 21.57 -39.93 29.83
CA ASN A 6 21.84 -38.50 29.58
C ASN A 6 21.53 -38.03 28.14
N LYS A 7 21.64 -38.91 27.13
CA LYS A 7 21.40 -38.53 25.72
C LYS A 7 19.93 -38.21 25.41
N ASN A 8 18.99 -38.94 26.04
CA ASN A 8 17.57 -38.74 25.81
C ASN A 8 17.03 -37.43 26.41
N ARG A 9 17.58 -37.00 27.56
CA ARG A 9 17.15 -35.75 28.22
C ARG A 9 17.55 -34.51 27.42
N MET A 10 18.74 -34.53 26.80
CA MET A 10 19.23 -33.41 25.98
C MET A 10 18.43 -33.28 24.65
N SER A 11 18.03 -34.40 24.04
CA SER A 11 17.18 -34.40 22.85
C SER A 11 15.76 -33.86 23.12
N THR A 12 15.16 -34.22 24.25
CA THR A 12 13.85 -33.69 24.66
C THR A 12 13.89 -32.21 25.00
N TRP A 13 14.99 -31.72 25.59
CA TRP A 13 15.18 -30.30 25.88
C TRP A 13 15.34 -29.45 24.62
N LEU A 14 16.12 -29.94 23.63
CA LEU A 14 16.28 -29.26 22.34
C LEU A 14 14.98 -29.17 21.56
N ARG A 15 14.16 -30.23 21.57
CA ARG A 15 12.84 -30.23 20.93
C ARG A 15 11.85 -29.31 21.64
N GLY A 16 11.86 -29.30 22.97
CA GLY A 16 11.03 -28.37 23.77
C GLY A 16 11.41 -26.91 23.53
N ALA A 17 12.71 -26.59 23.49
CA ALA A 17 13.19 -25.24 23.22
C ALA A 17 12.77 -24.75 21.82
N LEU A 18 12.87 -25.60 20.79
CA LEU A 18 12.42 -25.27 19.44
C LEU A 18 10.92 -24.97 19.35
N VAL A 19 10.09 -25.76 20.04
CA VAL A 19 8.63 -25.55 20.05
C VAL A 19 8.28 -24.26 20.82
N VAL A 20 8.91 -24.01 21.96
CA VAL A 20 8.67 -22.79 22.74
C VAL A 20 9.12 -21.55 21.97
N SER A 21 10.27 -21.59 21.29
CA SER A 21 10.73 -20.50 20.44
C SER A 21 9.78 -20.24 19.27
N ALA A 22 9.25 -21.30 18.62
CA ALA A 22 8.28 -21.15 17.54
C ALA A 22 6.94 -20.55 18.03
N VAL A 23 6.47 -20.96 19.21
CA VAL A 23 5.25 -20.42 19.82
C VAL A 23 5.44 -18.96 20.25
N MET A 24 6.58 -18.60 20.82
CA MET A 24 6.88 -17.22 21.20
C MET A 24 7.04 -16.30 19.98
N LEU A 25 7.62 -16.78 18.89
CA LEU A 25 7.65 -16.04 17.62
C LEU A 25 6.24 -15.85 17.04
N GLY A 26 5.41 -16.89 17.07
CA GLY A 26 4.02 -16.82 16.63
C GLY A 26 3.18 -15.86 17.49
N LEU A 27 3.41 -15.83 18.80
CA LEU A 27 2.70 -14.94 19.72
C LEU A 27 3.14 -13.48 19.55
N ALA A 28 4.43 -13.22 19.33
CA ALA A 28 4.94 -11.88 19.02
C ALA A 28 4.36 -11.32 17.71
N ALA A 29 4.11 -12.17 16.71
CA ALA A 29 3.44 -11.78 15.47
C ALA A 29 1.94 -11.45 15.65
N LEU A 30 1.30 -12.01 16.69
CA LEU A 30 -0.11 -11.78 17.00
C LEU A 30 -0.32 -10.58 17.93
N THR A 31 0.65 -10.25 18.78
CA THR A 31 0.61 -9.11 19.71
C THR A 31 1.35 -7.88 19.23
N GLY A 32 1.88 -7.90 17.99
CA GLY A 32 2.48 -6.74 17.32
C GLY A 32 1.45 -5.69 16.95
N GLY A 33 0.76 -5.15 17.95
CA GLY A 33 -0.14 -4.02 17.84
C GLY A 33 0.61 -2.72 17.61
N ASP A 34 0.31 -2.11 16.47
CA ASP A 34 -0.01 -0.69 16.28
C ASP A 34 0.93 0.41 16.79
N GLU A 35 2.20 0.13 17.13
CA GLU A 35 3.19 1.19 17.31
C GLU A 35 3.72 1.66 15.94
N GLN A 36 2.83 2.35 15.23
CA GLN A 36 3.14 3.51 14.42
C GLN A 36 4.47 3.42 13.64
N THR A 37 4.40 2.75 12.48
CA THR A 37 5.28 3.00 11.31
C THR A 37 5.08 4.44 10.82
N ARG A 38 5.38 5.43 11.67
CA ARG A 38 5.74 6.78 11.22
C ARG A 38 7.15 6.67 10.68
N VAL A 39 7.25 6.18 9.44
CA VAL A 39 8.41 6.47 8.60
C VAL A 39 8.53 7.98 8.63
N ALA A 40 9.62 8.45 9.25
CA ALA A 40 9.93 9.87 9.30
C ALA A 40 9.90 10.39 7.86
N THR A 41 8.94 11.25 7.56
CA THR A 41 8.87 12.04 6.33
C THR A 41 9.93 13.13 6.34
N ASN A 42 11.16 12.79 6.73
CA ASN A 42 12.29 13.67 6.53
C ASN A 42 12.81 13.40 5.12
N PRO A 43 12.78 14.40 4.21
CA PRO A 43 13.37 14.29 2.88
C PRO A 43 14.89 14.31 2.99
N GLY A 44 15.45 13.28 3.64
CA GLY A 44 16.86 13.03 3.75
C GLY A 44 17.35 12.17 2.60
N TRP A 45 18.66 12.26 2.34
CA TRP A 45 19.37 11.37 1.43
C TRP A 45 19.22 9.92 1.93
N GLY A 46 18.65 9.03 1.11
CA GLY A 46 18.37 7.64 1.51
C GLY A 46 16.94 7.39 1.98
N SER A 47 16.04 8.38 1.94
CA SER A 47 14.61 8.11 2.11
C SER A 47 14.04 7.20 1.01
N GLU A 48 14.68 7.15 -0.17
CA GLU A 48 14.30 6.26 -1.25
C GLU A 48 14.49 4.76 -0.92
N SER A 49 15.53 4.40 -0.16
CA SER A 49 15.78 3.00 0.20
C SER A 49 14.76 2.46 1.21
N LEU A 50 14.18 3.33 2.03
CA LEU A 50 13.08 2.97 2.94
C LEU A 50 11.78 2.68 2.17
N VAL A 51 11.52 3.40 1.08
CA VAL A 51 10.42 3.10 0.15
C VAL A 51 10.64 1.74 -0.52
N GLU A 52 11.89 1.39 -0.82
CA GLU A 52 12.26 0.10 -1.40
C GLU A 52 12.07 -1.06 -0.41
N LEU A 53 12.38 -0.86 0.88
CA LEU A 53 12.08 -1.84 1.94
C LEU A 53 10.58 -2.08 2.10
N GLN A 54 9.78 -1.02 2.06
CA GLN A 54 8.31 -1.15 2.13
C GLN A 54 7.76 -1.91 0.91
N THR A 55 8.28 -1.62 -0.28
CA THR A 55 7.97 -2.36 -1.51
C THR A 55 8.44 -3.83 -1.42
N GLY A 56 9.59 -4.08 -0.78
CA GLY A 56 10.12 -5.43 -0.54
C GLY A 56 9.22 -6.25 0.38
N LEU A 57 8.68 -5.64 1.45
CA LEU A 57 7.70 -6.27 2.34
C LEU A 57 6.40 -6.61 1.61
N GLU A 58 5.93 -5.75 0.69
CA GLU A 58 4.77 -6.04 -0.16
C GLU A 58 5.00 -7.26 -1.08
N ASN A 59 6.23 -7.48 -1.55
CA ASN A 59 6.58 -8.61 -2.40
C ASN A 59 6.75 -9.95 -1.65
N ILE A 60 7.04 -9.91 -0.35
CA ILE A 60 7.14 -11.11 0.50
C ILE A 60 5.74 -11.59 0.92
N SER A 61 4.78 -10.67 0.98
CA SER A 61 3.39 -11.04 1.25
C SER A 61 2.77 -11.72 0.02
N PRO A 62 2.24 -12.95 0.15
CA PRO A 62 1.48 -13.60 -0.92
C PRO A 62 0.13 -12.90 -1.19
N ILE A 63 -0.26 -11.97 -0.32
CA ILE A 63 -1.42 -11.11 -0.46
C ILE A 63 -0.89 -9.71 -0.79
N ALA A 64 -1.14 -9.23 -2.01
CA ALA A 64 -0.92 -7.81 -2.30
C ALA A 64 -1.65 -6.99 -1.23
N LEU A 65 -0.99 -5.99 -0.63
CA LEU A 65 -1.63 -5.04 0.27
C LEU A 65 -2.68 -4.28 -0.54
N ALA A 66 -3.84 -4.90 -0.67
CA ALA A 66 -4.97 -4.36 -1.36
C ALA A 66 -5.45 -3.21 -0.50
N ASN A 67 -5.52 -2.02 -1.09
CA ASN A 67 -6.17 -0.91 -0.44
C ASN A 67 -7.67 -1.23 -0.20
N ALA A 68 -8.39 -0.34 0.47
CA ALA A 68 -9.84 -0.48 0.68
C ALA A 68 -10.66 -0.66 -0.62
N CYS A 69 -10.05 -0.48 -1.79
CA CYS A 69 -10.63 -0.64 -3.11
C CYS A 69 -10.16 -1.91 -3.83
N GLY A 70 -9.45 -2.84 -3.17
CA GLY A 70 -8.99 -4.09 -3.75
C GLY A 70 -7.81 -3.95 -4.72
N MET A 71 -7.16 -2.79 -4.76
CA MET A 71 -6.08 -2.48 -5.70
C MET A 71 -4.76 -2.27 -4.95
N GLY A 72 -3.67 -2.87 -5.44
CA GLY A 72 -2.32 -2.63 -4.90
C GLY A 72 -1.80 -1.22 -5.21
N ALA A 73 -0.73 -0.81 -4.54
CA ALA A 73 -0.04 0.46 -4.82
C ALA A 73 0.45 0.49 -6.29
N SER A 74 0.08 1.53 -7.04
CA SER A 74 0.46 1.66 -8.46
C SER A 74 1.90 2.11 -8.59
N SER A 75 2.68 1.53 -9.50
CA SER A 75 4.09 1.93 -9.70
C SER A 75 4.29 3.38 -10.16
N CYS A 76 3.21 4.10 -10.49
CA CYS A 76 3.19 5.48 -10.96
C CYS A 76 3.93 6.45 -10.02
N PHE A 77 3.87 6.23 -8.70
CA PHE A 77 4.54 7.09 -7.71
C PHE A 77 6.06 7.06 -7.82
N LYS A 78 6.65 6.02 -8.44
CA LYS A 78 8.11 5.94 -8.66
C LYS A 78 8.61 7.09 -9.55
N CYS A 79 7.75 7.61 -10.43
CA CYS A 79 8.03 8.78 -11.26
C CYS A 79 7.29 10.04 -10.76
N HIS A 80 6.01 9.93 -10.40
CA HIS A 80 5.18 11.04 -9.91
C HIS A 80 5.38 11.34 -8.41
N ASN A 81 6.63 11.60 -8.03
CA ASN A 81 7.05 11.91 -6.67
C ASN A 81 7.45 13.38 -6.47
N GLY A 82 7.27 14.22 -7.49
CA GLY A 82 7.67 15.62 -7.48
C GLY A 82 9.14 15.87 -7.83
N LYS A 83 9.98 14.82 -7.91
CA LYS A 83 11.37 14.92 -8.39
C LYS A 83 11.50 14.60 -9.87
N ARG A 84 10.96 13.44 -10.31
CA ARG A 84 11.08 12.98 -11.72
C ARG A 84 9.94 13.48 -12.60
N ALA A 85 8.74 13.52 -12.05
CA ALA A 85 7.56 14.11 -12.65
C ALA A 85 6.73 14.79 -11.55
N ALA A 86 5.82 15.67 -11.95
CA ALA A 86 4.91 16.35 -11.02
C ALA A 86 4.17 15.33 -10.14
N ALA A 87 4.22 15.53 -8.82
CA ALA A 87 3.43 14.73 -7.90
C ALA A 87 1.93 15.03 -8.08
N ALA A 88 1.09 14.12 -7.61
CA ALA A 88 -0.34 14.38 -7.47
C ALA A 88 -0.56 15.64 -6.61
N ASN A 89 -1.48 16.50 -7.02
CA ASN A 89 -1.82 17.69 -6.25
C ASN A 89 -2.59 17.28 -4.98
N MET A 90 -1.99 17.54 -3.81
CA MET A 90 -2.53 17.24 -2.47
C MET A 90 -3.18 18.44 -1.78
N ASP A 91 -3.30 19.59 -2.46
CA ASP A 91 -3.97 20.78 -1.93
C ASP A 91 -5.48 20.53 -1.80
N ALA A 92 -5.95 20.29 -0.58
CA ALA A 92 -7.35 20.00 -0.30
C ALA A 92 -8.31 21.13 -0.70
N ALA A 93 -7.85 22.38 -0.76
CA ALA A 93 -8.69 23.52 -1.12
C ALA A 93 -8.86 23.65 -2.65
N LYS A 94 -7.86 23.22 -3.43
CA LYS A 94 -7.86 23.36 -4.90
C LYS A 94 -8.18 22.06 -5.64
N ALA A 95 -7.74 20.93 -5.08
CA ALA A 95 -7.86 19.60 -5.66
C ALA A 95 -8.08 18.55 -4.56
N PRO A 96 -9.25 18.54 -3.90
CA PRO A 96 -9.53 17.69 -2.73
C PRO A 96 -9.36 16.18 -2.99
N TRP A 97 -9.52 15.75 -4.24
CA TRP A 97 -9.52 14.35 -4.65
C TRP A 97 -8.37 13.52 -4.09
N HIS A 98 -7.11 13.90 -4.32
CA HIS A 98 -5.98 13.09 -3.86
C HIS A 98 -5.83 13.14 -2.32
N ALA A 99 -6.18 14.27 -1.70
CA ALA A 99 -6.15 14.41 -0.25
C ALA A 99 -7.18 13.48 0.43
N ASP A 100 -8.40 13.42 -0.11
CA ASP A 100 -9.49 12.59 0.40
C ASP A 100 -9.23 11.10 0.12
N HIS A 101 -8.57 10.79 -0.99
CA HIS A 101 -8.30 9.43 -1.43
C HIS A 101 -6.89 8.92 -1.06
N LYS A 102 -6.14 9.66 -0.22
CA LYS A 102 -4.80 9.23 0.23
C LYS A 102 -4.78 7.84 0.87
N LYS A 103 -5.90 7.44 1.49
CA LYS A 103 -6.07 6.14 2.15
C LYS A 103 -6.17 4.96 1.17
N VAL A 104 -6.39 5.21 -0.12
CA VAL A 104 -6.38 4.16 -1.14
C VAL A 104 -4.96 3.82 -1.63
N ASN A 105 -3.94 4.12 -0.82
CA ASN A 105 -2.55 3.71 -0.96
C ASN A 105 -1.99 3.81 -2.40
N ASN A 106 -2.01 5.01 -2.99
CA ASN A 106 -1.44 5.26 -4.31
C ASN A 106 -2.00 4.39 -5.46
N SER A 107 -3.29 4.02 -5.42
CA SER A 107 -3.95 3.35 -6.54
C SER A 107 -4.29 4.34 -7.67
N CYS A 108 -3.25 4.92 -8.27
CA CYS A 108 -3.39 5.85 -9.38
C CYS A 108 -4.18 5.21 -10.53
N VAL A 109 -3.95 3.93 -10.82
CA VAL A 109 -4.61 3.19 -11.90
C VAL A 109 -6.10 2.98 -11.67
N GLY A 110 -6.56 2.96 -10.41
CA GLY A 110 -7.99 2.84 -10.11
C GLY A 110 -8.82 3.95 -10.76
N CYS A 111 -8.29 5.17 -10.69
CA CYS A 111 -8.90 6.35 -11.32
C CYS A 111 -8.32 6.57 -12.71
N HIS A 112 -7.01 6.76 -12.82
CA HIS A 112 -6.34 7.21 -14.04
C HIS A 112 -6.12 6.12 -15.09
N LYS A 113 -6.41 4.83 -14.81
CA LYS A 113 -6.10 3.72 -15.73
C LYS A 113 -4.60 3.65 -16.06
N GLY A 114 -4.23 3.14 -17.24
CA GLY A 114 -2.84 2.90 -17.63
C GLY A 114 -2.26 1.59 -17.07
N ASN A 115 -0.95 1.40 -17.24
CA ASN A 115 -0.26 0.18 -16.89
C ASN A 115 0.74 0.38 -15.74
N ALA A 116 0.31 0.05 -14.51
CA ALA A 116 1.13 0.10 -13.29
C ALA A 116 2.21 -1.00 -13.18
N ARG A 117 2.45 -1.79 -14.23
CA ARG A 117 3.50 -2.81 -14.25
C ARG A 117 4.67 -2.41 -15.13
N LEU A 118 4.52 -1.37 -15.96
CA LEU A 118 5.54 -0.95 -16.92
C LEU A 118 6.16 0.38 -16.48
N MET A 119 7.48 0.48 -16.62
CA MET A 119 8.26 1.68 -16.29
C MET A 119 8.57 2.55 -17.51
N LYS A 120 8.35 2.02 -18.73
CA LYS A 120 8.50 2.78 -19.97
C LYS A 120 7.30 3.70 -20.14
N GLU A 121 7.54 5.01 -20.20
CA GLU A 121 6.51 6.05 -20.14
C GLU A 121 5.37 5.80 -21.14
N GLU A 122 5.70 5.55 -22.40
CA GLU A 122 4.69 5.41 -23.46
C GLU A 122 3.78 4.20 -23.22
N LEU A 123 4.33 3.13 -22.65
CA LEU A 123 3.57 1.91 -22.34
C LEU A 123 2.81 2.02 -21.01
N ALA A 124 3.37 2.73 -20.03
CA ALA A 124 2.73 3.00 -18.75
C ALA A 124 1.51 3.92 -18.92
N HIS A 125 1.63 4.92 -19.80
CA HIS A 125 0.58 5.90 -20.08
C HIS A 125 -0.41 5.46 -21.17
N ALA A 126 -0.23 4.30 -21.77
CA ALA A 126 -1.16 3.76 -22.76
C ALA A 126 -2.56 3.59 -22.15
N GLY A 127 -3.55 4.32 -22.67
CA GLY A 127 -4.92 4.33 -22.16
C GLY A 127 -5.12 5.06 -20.83
N LEU A 128 -4.16 5.88 -20.39
CA LEU A 128 -4.26 6.70 -19.19
C LEU A 128 -5.29 7.83 -19.38
N LEU A 129 -6.18 7.99 -18.41
CA LEU A 129 -7.11 9.10 -18.29
C LEU A 129 -6.44 10.26 -17.54
N LYS A 130 -6.23 11.38 -18.21
CA LYS A 130 -5.70 12.60 -17.58
C LYS A 130 -6.65 13.16 -16.51
N THR A 131 -7.95 13.07 -16.77
CA THR A 131 -9.03 13.57 -15.89
C THR A 131 -10.12 12.50 -15.76
N PRO A 132 -9.95 11.51 -14.87
CA PRO A 132 -10.83 10.34 -14.75
C PRO A 132 -12.16 10.65 -14.01
N ARG A 133 -12.59 11.91 -14.00
CA ARG A 133 -13.69 12.40 -13.15
C ARG A 133 -14.94 12.77 -13.95
N SER A 134 -15.17 12.08 -15.06
CA SER A 134 -16.24 12.39 -16.01
C SER A 134 -17.65 11.98 -15.54
N GLY A 135 -17.80 11.20 -14.46
CA GLY A 135 -19.14 10.85 -13.97
C GLY A 135 -19.18 9.87 -12.80
N ALA A 136 -20.41 9.62 -12.31
CA ALA A 136 -20.68 8.72 -11.19
C ALA A 136 -20.17 7.29 -11.40
N ALA A 137 -20.12 6.83 -12.66
CA ALA A 137 -19.63 5.51 -13.02
C ALA A 137 -18.19 5.24 -12.54
N GLU A 138 -17.34 6.27 -12.56
CA GLU A 138 -15.93 6.15 -12.14
C GLU A 138 -15.79 6.02 -10.62
N CYS A 139 -16.75 6.53 -9.85
CA CYS A 139 -16.80 6.39 -8.39
C CYS A 139 -17.40 5.03 -7.97
N GLY A 140 -18.33 4.50 -8.76
CA GLY A 140 -19.13 3.31 -8.42
C GLY A 140 -18.35 2.02 -8.25
N GLY A 141 -17.10 1.95 -8.76
CA GLY A 141 -16.21 0.82 -8.51
C GLY A 141 -15.83 0.65 -7.03
N CYS A 142 -15.74 1.77 -6.29
CA CYS A 142 -15.35 1.79 -4.88
C CYS A 142 -16.51 2.19 -3.95
N HIS A 143 -17.35 3.13 -4.40
CA HIS A 143 -18.48 3.67 -3.65
C HIS A 143 -19.79 3.04 -4.13
N LYS A 144 -20.05 1.79 -3.73
CA LYS A 144 -21.31 1.11 -4.12
C LYS A 144 -22.50 1.52 -3.26
N ALA A 145 -22.29 1.61 -1.95
CA ALA A 145 -23.36 1.87 -0.99
C ALA A 145 -23.66 3.37 -0.82
N ASP A 146 -22.68 4.23 -1.08
CA ASP A 146 -22.73 5.66 -0.79
C ASP A 146 -22.50 6.52 -2.05
N LEU A 147 -22.60 5.93 -3.25
CA LEU A 147 -22.33 6.60 -4.53
C LEU A 147 -22.98 7.97 -4.64
N ALA A 148 -24.30 8.03 -4.39
CA ALA A 148 -25.08 9.25 -4.53
C ALA A 148 -24.60 10.35 -3.56
N LYS A 149 -24.16 9.95 -2.36
CA LYS A 149 -23.64 10.88 -1.34
C LYS A 149 -22.29 11.44 -1.76
N VAL A 150 -21.35 10.57 -2.13
CA VAL A 150 -20.00 11.02 -2.51
C VAL A 150 -20.01 11.80 -3.82
N GLU A 151 -20.81 11.38 -4.80
CA GLU A 151 -20.91 12.08 -6.07
C GLU A 151 -21.40 13.53 -5.87
N ALA A 152 -22.40 13.72 -5.00
CA ALA A 152 -22.93 15.04 -4.66
C ALA A 152 -21.86 15.96 -4.05
N SER A 153 -21.02 15.44 -3.15
CA SER A 153 -19.92 16.19 -2.53
C SER A 153 -18.91 16.74 -3.54
N TYR A 154 -18.80 16.14 -4.73
CA TYR A 154 -17.85 16.53 -5.76
C TYR A 154 -18.48 17.14 -7.02
N LYS A 155 -19.79 17.48 -7.02
CA LYS A 155 -20.45 18.12 -8.18
C LYS A 155 -19.89 19.48 -8.54
N SER A 156 -19.45 20.26 -7.55
CA SER A 156 -18.96 21.63 -7.71
C SER A 156 -17.42 21.76 -7.68
N VAL A 157 -16.70 20.65 -7.55
CA VAL A 157 -15.23 20.70 -7.42
C VAL A 157 -14.57 20.99 -8.78
N PRO A 158 -13.65 21.97 -8.85
CA PRO A 158 -12.95 22.32 -10.09
C PRO A 158 -12.30 21.13 -10.82
N GLY A 159 -12.32 21.18 -12.15
CA GLY A 159 -11.68 20.18 -13.02
C GLY A 159 -12.44 18.85 -13.18
N ARG A 160 -13.71 18.78 -12.76
CA ARG A 160 -14.60 17.67 -13.15
C ARG A 160 -14.75 17.76 -14.67
N SER A 161 -14.25 16.77 -15.41
CA SER A 161 -14.54 16.65 -16.84
C SER A 161 -16.06 16.52 -16.98
N LYS A 162 -16.66 17.28 -17.90
CA LYS A 162 -18.03 17.03 -18.33
C LYS A 162 -18.13 15.70 -19.05
#